data_AF-A0A558HCM9-F1
#
_entry.id   AF-A0A558HCM9-F1
#
_cell.length_a   1.000
_cell.length_b   1.000
_cell.length_c   1.000
_cell.angle_alpha   90.00
_cell.angle_beta   90.00
_cell.angle_gamma   90.00
#
_symmetry.space_group_name_H-M   'P 1'
#
loop_
_entity.id
_entity.type
_entity.pdbx_description
1 polymer ?
#
loop_
_entity_poly.entity_id
_entity_poly.type
_entity_poly.pdbx_seq_one_letter_code
_entity_poly.pdbx_strand_id
1 'polypeptide(L)'
;MRRTVLGIFAAALLVLTTGCSFATEDPDYVPPAPLAPLEQLQQVPVTEQTTLSAGEDVTAFVTTDRTIVCALTSSKGGHLNLPYEANSYSDAANNKFAVVPVAHCELAKYAKPELADIADDCAGTGLGYLGGTVLLSPDKAVYGSCRSGVTQMESEFGPKGSRNGPISKLRELAEGQNIERNGLRCSAYNGGVACGNVSGGVAFFVTPEGYQLISDGGKTVRGSLKQAS
;
A
#
# COMPACT_ATOMS: atom_id res chain seq x y z
N MET A 1 -41.26 48.23 -34.20
CA MET A 1 -41.35 48.01 -32.73
C MET A 1 -41.43 46.53 -32.31
N ARG A 2 -41.93 45.60 -33.14
CA ARG A 2 -42.07 44.17 -32.77
C ARG A 2 -40.74 43.36 -32.68
N ARG A 3 -39.67 43.82 -33.35
CA ARG A 3 -38.37 43.13 -33.40
C ARG A 3 -37.45 43.44 -32.20
N THR A 4 -37.60 44.61 -31.58
CA THR A 4 -36.82 45.01 -30.39
C THR A 4 -37.30 44.32 -29.11
N VAL A 5 -38.60 43.99 -29.02
CA VAL A 5 -39.16 43.29 -27.85
C VAL A 5 -38.71 41.83 -27.78
N LEU A 6 -38.54 41.15 -28.92
CA LEU A 6 -38.02 39.77 -28.95
C LEU A 6 -36.56 39.67 -28.51
N GLY A 7 -35.72 40.67 -28.88
CA GLY A 7 -34.31 40.68 -28.49
C GLY A 7 -34.09 40.87 -26.99
N ILE A 8 -34.94 41.66 -26.34
CA ILE A 8 -34.87 41.91 -24.88
C ILE A 8 -35.31 40.66 -24.10
N PHE A 9 -36.32 39.93 -24.58
CA PHE A 9 -36.74 38.67 -23.97
C PHE A 9 -35.69 37.55 -24.09
N ALA A 10 -34.99 37.47 -25.23
CA ALA A 10 -33.93 36.49 -25.41
C ALA A 10 -32.72 36.75 -24.49
N ALA A 11 -32.37 38.03 -24.27
CA ALA A 11 -31.29 38.41 -23.37
C ALA A 11 -31.63 38.12 -21.89
N ALA A 12 -32.88 38.30 -21.48
CA ALA A 12 -33.33 38.00 -20.11
C ALA A 12 -33.34 36.49 -19.79
N LEU A 13 -33.60 35.63 -20.79
CA LEU A 13 -33.58 34.17 -20.59
C LEU A 13 -32.16 33.60 -20.43
N LEU A 14 -31.16 34.21 -21.07
CA LEU A 14 -29.77 33.74 -21.03
C LEU A 14 -29.05 34.04 -19.70
N VAL A 15 -29.53 35.01 -18.91
CA VAL A 15 -28.96 35.35 -17.60
C VAL A 15 -29.45 34.40 -16.49
N LEU A 16 -30.55 33.67 -16.71
CA LEU A 16 -31.13 32.76 -15.72
C LEU A 16 -30.56 31.33 -15.76
N THR A 17 -29.73 30.98 -16.75
CA THR A 17 -29.25 29.60 -16.95
C THR A 17 -27.79 29.37 -16.54
N THR A 18 -27.04 30.40 -16.13
CA THR A 18 -25.68 30.24 -15.58
C THR A 18 -25.72 30.24 -14.05
N GLY A 19 -26.46 29.30 -13.48
CA GLY A 19 -26.31 28.95 -12.08
C GLY A 19 -25.02 28.15 -11.91
N CYS A 20 -23.87 28.83 -11.81
CA CYS A 20 -22.64 28.21 -11.36
C CYS A 20 -22.87 27.71 -9.93
N SER A 21 -23.17 26.42 -9.78
CA SER A 21 -23.13 25.76 -8.48
C SER A 21 -21.66 25.67 -8.09
N PHE A 22 -21.17 26.67 -7.36
CA PHE A 22 -19.92 26.54 -6.65
C PHE A 22 -20.19 25.60 -5.48
N ALA A 23 -19.56 24.43 -5.50
CA ALA A 23 -19.46 23.60 -4.31
C ALA A 23 -18.74 24.45 -3.26
N THR A 24 -19.51 25.06 -2.36
CA THR A 24 -18.97 25.71 -1.20
C THR A 24 -18.60 24.59 -0.24
N GLU A 25 -17.34 24.59 0.20
CA GLU A 25 -16.88 23.68 1.25
C GLU A 25 -17.76 23.94 2.47
N ASP A 26 -18.57 22.93 2.81
CA ASP A 26 -19.48 23.01 3.94
C ASP A 26 -18.62 23.11 5.20
N PRO A 27 -18.64 24.25 5.91
CA PRO A 27 -17.76 24.49 7.05
C PRO A 27 -18.05 23.55 8.23
N ASP A 28 -19.22 22.90 8.23
CA ASP A 28 -19.63 21.91 9.22
C ASP A 28 -19.46 20.46 8.72
N TYR A 29 -18.96 20.26 7.49
CA TYR A 29 -18.66 18.94 6.96
C TYR A 29 -17.41 18.38 7.61
N VAL A 30 -17.62 17.48 8.56
CA VAL A 30 -16.59 16.58 9.07
C VAL A 30 -16.58 15.35 8.16
N PRO A 31 -15.49 15.09 7.41
CA PRO A 31 -15.38 13.87 6.63
C PRO A 31 -15.55 12.67 7.55
N PRO A 32 -16.32 11.64 7.15
CA PRO A 32 -16.38 10.42 7.93
C PRO A 32 -14.96 9.87 8.11
N ALA A 33 -14.68 9.33 9.29
CA ALA A 33 -13.37 8.74 9.57
C ALA A 33 -13.01 7.72 8.48
N PRO A 34 -11.74 7.69 8.02
CA PRO A 34 -11.30 6.70 7.06
C PRO A 34 -11.64 5.29 7.52
N LEU A 35 -12.09 4.44 6.60
CA LEU A 35 -12.42 3.05 6.89
C LEU A 35 -11.20 2.30 7.43
N ALA A 36 -11.44 1.29 8.26
CA ALA A 36 -10.37 0.41 8.67
C ALA A 36 -9.78 -0.29 7.43
N PRO A 37 -8.45 -0.50 7.36
CA PRO A 37 -7.81 -1.03 6.16
C PRO A 37 -8.41 -2.33 5.62
N LEU A 38 -8.82 -3.24 6.51
CA LEU A 38 -9.44 -4.51 6.10
C LEU A 38 -10.83 -4.30 5.49
N GLU A 39 -11.66 -3.44 6.09
CA GLU A 39 -12.99 -3.11 5.56
C GLU A 39 -12.88 -2.42 4.20
N GLN A 40 -11.89 -1.55 4.05
CA GLN A 40 -11.60 -0.92 2.79
C GLN A 40 -11.17 -1.95 1.72
N LEU A 41 -10.27 -2.87 2.06
CA LEU A 41 -9.87 -3.94 1.13
C LEU A 41 -11.07 -4.78 0.68
N GLN A 42 -12.10 -4.92 1.52
CA GLN A 42 -13.34 -5.62 1.17
C GLN A 42 -14.27 -4.80 0.28
N GLN A 43 -14.33 -3.48 0.47
CA GLN A 43 -15.27 -2.60 -0.21
C GLN A 43 -14.80 -2.12 -1.58
N VAL A 44 -13.49 -1.95 -1.78
CA VAL A 44 -13.00 -1.44 -3.07
C VAL A 44 -13.07 -2.57 -4.10
N PRO A 45 -13.84 -2.41 -5.20
CA PRO A 45 -13.91 -3.41 -6.25
C PRO A 45 -12.50 -3.66 -6.80
N VAL A 46 -12.20 -4.93 -7.09
CA VAL A 46 -10.91 -5.32 -7.65
C VAL A 46 -10.77 -4.65 -9.02
N THR A 47 -9.97 -3.59 -9.08
CA THR A 47 -9.75 -2.80 -10.29
C THR A 47 -9.03 -3.63 -11.34
N GLU A 48 -8.22 -4.60 -10.91
CA GLU A 48 -7.59 -5.56 -11.77
C GLU A 48 -7.46 -6.92 -11.06
N GLN A 49 -8.15 -7.93 -11.59
CA GLN A 49 -7.74 -9.30 -11.37
C GLN A 49 -6.54 -9.53 -12.26
N THR A 50 -5.38 -9.69 -11.64
CA THR A 50 -4.14 -9.81 -12.36
C THR A 50 -4.14 -11.13 -13.16
N THR A 51 -4.51 -11.08 -14.44
CA THR A 51 -4.31 -12.18 -15.41
C THR A 51 -2.91 -12.13 -16.02
N LEU A 52 -1.91 -11.66 -15.25
CA LEU A 52 -0.53 -11.63 -15.72
C LEU A 52 -0.10 -13.06 -16.03
N SER A 53 0.51 -13.22 -17.21
CA SER A 53 0.93 -14.46 -17.84
C SER A 53 1.45 -15.50 -16.85
N ALA A 54 0.98 -16.74 -16.97
CA ALA A 54 1.57 -17.88 -16.28
C ALA A 54 3.07 -17.98 -16.64
N GLY A 55 3.96 -17.79 -15.65
CA GLY A 55 5.40 -17.91 -15.84
C GLY A 55 6.28 -17.16 -14.84
N GLU A 56 5.76 -16.11 -14.18
CA GLU A 56 6.52 -15.34 -13.19
C GLU A 56 5.84 -15.40 -11.82
N ASP A 57 6.53 -15.95 -10.82
CA ASP A 57 5.98 -16.29 -9.51
C ASP A 57 5.69 -15.07 -8.60
N VAL A 58 5.71 -13.84 -9.12
CA VAL A 58 5.61 -12.60 -8.34
C VAL A 58 4.80 -11.53 -9.06
N THR A 59 3.96 -10.79 -8.33
CA THR A 59 3.37 -9.52 -8.80
C THR A 59 3.90 -8.39 -7.96
N ALA A 60 4.62 -7.45 -8.55
CA ALA A 60 5.16 -6.29 -7.85
C ALA A 60 4.69 -4.97 -8.46
N PHE A 61 4.53 -3.97 -7.60
CA PHE A 61 4.14 -2.62 -7.97
C PHE A 61 4.81 -1.60 -7.06
N VAL A 62 4.85 -0.35 -7.51
CA VAL A 62 5.26 0.82 -6.71
C VAL A 62 4.11 1.82 -6.70
N THR A 63 3.93 2.57 -5.62
CA THR A 63 2.95 3.66 -5.58
C THR A 63 3.36 4.79 -6.54
N THR A 64 2.40 5.58 -7.04
CA THR A 64 2.68 6.68 -7.99
C THR A 64 3.64 7.73 -7.43
N ASP A 65 3.56 8.01 -6.12
CA ASP A 65 4.49 8.91 -5.42
C ASP A 65 5.86 8.27 -5.14
N ARG A 66 6.02 6.99 -5.46
CA ARG A 66 7.24 6.19 -5.29
C ARG A 66 7.76 6.21 -3.86
N THR A 67 6.84 6.15 -2.90
CA THR A 67 7.16 6.05 -1.47
C THR A 67 7.11 4.61 -0.97
N ILE A 68 6.31 3.74 -1.61
CA ILE A 68 6.13 2.34 -1.20
C ILE A 68 6.23 1.42 -2.43
N VAL A 69 7.00 0.34 -2.32
CA VAL A 69 7.01 -0.79 -3.26
C VAL A 69 6.44 -2.01 -2.56
N CYS A 70 5.66 -2.83 -3.28
CA CYS A 70 5.07 -4.04 -2.76
C CYS A 70 5.20 -5.20 -3.74
N ALA A 71 5.27 -6.42 -3.21
CA ALA A 71 5.26 -7.66 -3.96
C ALA A 71 4.31 -8.69 -3.33
N LEU A 72 3.35 -9.18 -4.12
CA LEU A 72 2.56 -10.37 -3.83
C LEU A 72 3.33 -11.57 -4.38
N THR A 73 3.99 -12.29 -3.47
CA THR A 73 5.04 -13.26 -3.77
C THR A 73 4.92 -14.52 -2.90
N SER A 74 5.96 -15.33 -2.86
CA SER A 74 6.11 -16.49 -1.99
C SER A 74 7.36 -16.42 -1.13
N SER A 75 7.32 -17.15 -0.01
CA SER A 75 8.42 -17.35 0.92
C SER A 75 8.75 -18.85 1.06
N LYS A 76 10.03 -19.18 1.16
CA LYS A 76 10.52 -20.49 1.59
C LYS A 76 11.39 -20.30 2.83
N GLY A 77 10.93 -20.72 4.00
CA GLY A 77 11.72 -20.61 5.24
C GLY A 77 12.16 -19.19 5.58
N GLY A 78 11.38 -18.16 5.20
CA GLY A 78 11.71 -16.75 5.40
C GLY A 78 12.41 -16.09 4.21
N HIS A 79 12.89 -16.85 3.23
CA HIS A 79 13.49 -16.32 2.01
C HIS A 79 12.39 -15.88 1.04
N LEU A 80 12.34 -14.59 0.70
CA LEU A 80 11.32 -13.99 -0.17
C LEU A 80 11.76 -14.01 -1.63
N ASN A 81 10.84 -14.31 -2.54
CA ASN A 81 11.08 -14.17 -3.99
C ASN A 81 10.78 -12.73 -4.42
N LEU A 82 11.78 -11.84 -4.39
CA LEU A 82 11.60 -10.44 -4.77
C LEU A 82 12.21 -10.17 -6.16
N PRO A 83 11.49 -9.50 -7.08
CA PRO A 83 11.98 -9.24 -8.43
C PRO A 83 12.93 -8.03 -8.49
N TYR A 84 12.96 -7.22 -7.43
CA TYR A 84 13.73 -5.98 -7.37
C TYR A 84 14.91 -6.05 -6.39
N GLU A 85 14.98 -7.07 -5.53
CA GLU A 85 16.07 -7.23 -4.56
C GLU A 85 16.74 -8.60 -4.72
N ALA A 86 18.07 -8.63 -4.61
CA ALA A 86 18.83 -9.87 -4.61
C ALA A 86 18.42 -10.73 -3.41
N ASN A 87 18.08 -11.99 -3.66
CA ASN A 87 17.55 -12.89 -2.64
C ASN A 87 18.03 -14.33 -2.87
N SER A 88 17.85 -15.16 -1.85
CA SER A 88 18.24 -16.58 -1.85
C SER A 88 17.04 -17.53 -2.00
N TYR A 89 15.89 -17.05 -2.47
CA TYR A 89 14.68 -17.87 -2.60
C TYR A 89 14.90 -19.15 -3.43
N SER A 90 15.68 -19.02 -4.51
CA SER A 90 15.95 -20.10 -5.47
C SER A 90 17.09 -21.03 -5.05
N ASP A 91 17.73 -20.80 -3.90
CA ASP A 91 18.82 -21.66 -3.43
C ASP A 91 18.30 -23.08 -3.15
N ALA A 92 19.04 -24.09 -3.64
CA ALA A 92 18.63 -25.49 -3.51
C ALA A 92 18.42 -25.93 -2.05
N ALA A 93 19.17 -25.33 -1.11
CA ALA A 93 19.04 -25.59 0.33
C ALA A 93 17.65 -25.24 0.89
N ASN A 94 16.90 -24.37 0.21
CA ASN A 94 15.59 -23.89 0.63
C ASN A 94 14.43 -24.77 0.15
N ASN A 95 14.67 -25.75 -0.73
CA ASN A 95 13.64 -26.64 -1.27
C ASN A 95 13.01 -27.57 -0.22
N LYS A 96 13.62 -27.70 0.96
CA LYS A 96 13.04 -28.42 2.11
C LYS A 96 11.89 -27.66 2.79
N PHE A 97 11.79 -26.35 2.56
CA PHE A 97 10.74 -25.52 3.18
C PHE A 97 9.50 -25.47 2.30
N ALA A 98 8.34 -25.37 2.94
CA ALA A 98 7.09 -25.12 2.25
C ALA A 98 7.11 -23.75 1.55
N VAL A 99 6.45 -23.67 0.41
CA VAL A 99 6.19 -22.41 -0.29
C VAL A 99 4.95 -21.77 0.30
N VAL A 100 5.11 -20.57 0.87
CA VAL A 100 4.03 -19.83 1.55
C VAL A 100 3.75 -18.54 0.78
N PRO A 101 2.49 -18.27 0.35
CA PRO A 101 2.16 -16.99 -0.26
C PRO A 101 2.24 -15.86 0.78
N VAL A 102 2.88 -14.76 0.39
CA VAL A 102 3.10 -13.60 1.25
C VAL A 102 2.98 -12.29 0.47
N ALA A 103 2.66 -11.19 1.15
CA ALA A 103 2.82 -9.85 0.59
C ALA A 103 3.92 -9.14 1.37
N HIS A 104 4.90 -8.58 0.67
CA HIS A 104 6.01 -7.84 1.25
C HIS A 104 6.00 -6.42 0.69
N CYS A 105 6.09 -5.41 1.56
CA CYS A 105 6.29 -4.04 1.12
C CYS A 105 7.50 -3.40 1.79
N GLU A 106 8.16 -2.51 1.05
CA GLU A 106 9.26 -1.68 1.52
C GLU A 106 8.91 -0.21 1.35
N LEU A 107 9.38 0.63 2.26
CA LEU A 107 9.10 2.06 2.29
C LEU A 107 10.40 2.85 2.10
N ALA A 108 10.38 3.86 1.24
CA ALA A 108 11.52 4.77 1.05
C ALA A 108 11.77 5.67 2.27
N LYS A 109 10.72 5.94 3.04
CA LYS A 109 10.73 6.67 4.32
C LYS A 109 9.70 6.01 5.22
N TYR A 110 10.02 5.88 6.50
CA TYR A 110 9.19 5.12 7.42
C TYR A 110 9.33 5.60 8.85
N ALA A 111 8.27 5.39 9.63
CA ALA A 111 8.30 5.56 11.07
C ALA A 111 9.17 4.49 11.75
N LYS A 112 9.74 4.83 12.90
CA LYS A 112 10.41 3.85 13.74
C LYS A 112 9.34 2.89 14.31
N PRO A 113 9.56 1.56 14.31
CA PRO A 113 8.63 0.63 14.96
C PRO A 113 8.48 0.95 16.45
N GLU A 114 7.29 0.75 16.99
CA GLU A 114 7.09 0.79 18.43
C GLU A 114 7.84 -0.36 19.10
N LEU A 115 8.34 -0.14 20.32
CA LEU A 115 9.12 -1.16 21.03
C LEU A 115 8.36 -2.48 21.22
N ALA A 116 7.03 -2.41 21.39
CA ALA A 116 6.17 -3.58 21.55
C ALA A 116 5.94 -4.36 20.23
N ASP A 117 6.28 -3.76 19.09
CA ASP A 117 6.02 -4.29 17.75
C ASP A 117 7.28 -4.84 17.07
N ILE A 118 8.46 -4.62 17.67
CA ILE A 118 9.73 -5.18 17.17
C ILE A 118 9.66 -6.70 17.26
N ALA A 119 9.66 -7.36 16.10
CA ALA A 119 9.54 -8.82 16.01
C ALA A 119 10.86 -9.57 16.27
N ASP A 120 12.00 -8.91 16.07
CA ASP A 120 13.35 -9.47 16.24
C ASP A 120 14.33 -8.33 16.55
N ASP A 121 15.29 -8.57 17.44
CA ASP A 121 16.34 -7.65 17.88
C ASP A 121 17.68 -7.90 17.19
N CYS A 122 17.63 -8.45 15.97
CA CYS A 122 18.80 -8.78 15.18
C CYS A 122 19.69 -9.83 15.85
N ALA A 123 19.07 -10.95 16.24
CA ALA A 123 19.75 -12.05 16.95
C ALA A 123 20.46 -11.57 18.23
N GLY A 124 19.82 -10.66 18.99
CA GLY A 124 20.35 -10.12 20.25
C GLY A 124 21.42 -9.05 20.10
N THR A 125 21.78 -8.67 18.88
CA THR A 125 22.85 -7.68 18.66
C THR A 125 22.36 -6.24 18.74
N GLY A 126 21.10 -5.99 18.38
CA GLY A 126 20.57 -4.64 18.19
C GLY A 126 21.27 -3.85 17.08
N LEU A 127 22.14 -4.49 16.28
CA LEU A 127 22.96 -3.87 15.24
C LEU A 127 22.35 -4.08 13.85
N GLY A 128 21.10 -3.69 13.66
CA GLY A 128 20.42 -3.72 12.37
C GLY A 128 19.41 -2.60 12.22
N TYR A 129 18.85 -2.50 11.01
CA TYR A 129 17.79 -1.53 10.73
C TYR A 129 16.45 -2.15 11.11
N LEU A 130 15.64 -1.37 11.82
CA LEU A 130 14.30 -1.75 12.24
C LEU A 130 13.30 -0.79 11.61
N GLY A 131 12.22 -1.34 11.04
CA GLY A 131 11.21 -0.58 10.29
C GLY A 131 11.38 -0.70 8.78
N GLY A 132 10.59 0.08 8.04
CA GLY A 132 10.72 0.23 6.58
C GLY A 132 10.34 -0.99 5.74
N THR A 133 9.99 -2.10 6.37
CA THR A 133 9.47 -3.31 5.74
C THR A 133 8.22 -3.77 6.47
N VAL A 134 7.29 -4.36 5.73
CA VAL A 134 6.15 -5.06 6.31
C VAL A 134 5.94 -6.37 5.55
N LEU A 135 5.68 -7.43 6.29
CA LEU A 135 5.45 -8.77 5.75
C LEU A 135 4.11 -9.29 6.22
N LEU A 136 3.22 -9.56 5.27
CA LEU A 136 1.99 -10.28 5.47
C LEU A 136 2.21 -11.75 5.12
N SER A 137 1.99 -12.61 6.09
CA SER A 137 1.88 -14.06 5.96
C SER A 137 0.43 -14.49 6.21
N PRO A 138 0.05 -15.75 5.91
CA PRO A 138 -1.34 -16.17 6.00
C PRO A 138 -2.01 -15.94 7.36
N ASP A 139 -1.23 -16.00 8.45
CA ASP A 139 -1.69 -15.95 9.84
C ASP A 139 -1.30 -14.66 10.59
N LYS A 140 -0.37 -13.86 10.07
CA LYS A 140 0.08 -12.62 10.73
C LYS A 140 0.65 -11.58 9.76
N ALA A 141 0.57 -10.32 10.18
CA ALA A 141 1.32 -9.20 9.61
C ALA A 141 2.39 -8.74 10.59
N VAL A 142 3.60 -8.46 10.10
CA VAL A 142 4.75 -8.03 10.89
C VAL A 142 5.37 -6.80 10.26
N TYR A 143 5.68 -5.80 11.07
CA TYR A 143 6.39 -4.59 10.66
C TYR A 143 7.80 -4.55 11.23
N GLY A 144 8.76 -4.14 10.41
CA GLY A 144 10.11 -3.79 10.85
C GLY A 144 10.98 -4.95 11.28
N SER A 145 10.94 -6.07 10.55
CA SER A 145 11.87 -7.19 10.74
C SER A 145 13.33 -6.72 10.67
N CYS A 146 14.20 -7.35 11.46
CA CYS A 146 15.63 -7.03 11.42
C CYS A 146 16.21 -7.28 10.03
N ARG A 147 17.02 -6.32 9.57
CA ARG A 147 17.74 -6.42 8.30
C ARG A 147 19.15 -5.85 8.38
N SER A 148 20.04 -6.43 7.59
CA SER A 148 21.42 -5.99 7.43
C SER A 148 21.51 -4.98 6.28
N GLY A 149 21.11 -3.73 6.56
CA GLY A 149 21.22 -2.62 5.61
C GLY A 149 19.92 -1.90 5.31
N VAL A 150 19.97 -1.03 4.31
CA VAL A 150 18.80 -0.36 3.72
C VAL A 150 18.15 -1.30 2.70
N THR A 151 16.84 -1.17 2.50
CA THR A 151 16.14 -1.97 1.48
C THR A 151 16.43 -1.46 0.07
N GLN A 152 16.04 -2.23 -0.95
CA GLN A 152 16.10 -1.74 -2.31
C GLN A 152 15.29 -0.43 -2.48
N MET A 153 14.10 -0.33 -1.89
CA MET A 153 13.29 0.89 -1.94
C MET A 153 13.97 2.12 -1.34
N GLU A 154 14.61 1.96 -0.18
CA GLU A 154 15.35 3.04 0.46
C GLU A 154 16.59 3.44 -0.35
N SER A 155 17.28 2.46 -0.94
CA SER A 155 18.46 2.69 -1.77
C SER A 155 18.14 3.47 -3.05
N GLU A 156 16.91 3.34 -3.55
CA GLU A 156 16.50 3.91 -4.83
C GLU A 156 15.72 5.21 -4.67
N PHE A 157 14.76 5.26 -3.75
CA PHE A 157 13.85 6.38 -3.56
C PHE A 157 13.94 7.05 -2.18
N GLY A 158 14.80 6.57 -1.28
CA GLY A 158 15.11 7.27 -0.03
C GLY A 158 15.79 8.64 -0.26
N PRO A 159 16.07 9.41 0.82
CA PRO A 159 16.59 10.77 0.71
C PRO A 159 17.89 10.92 -0.09
N LYS A 160 18.69 9.85 -0.18
CA LYS A 160 19.95 9.78 -0.95
C LYS A 160 19.88 8.76 -2.11
N GLY A 161 18.67 8.39 -2.51
CA GLY A 161 18.44 7.32 -3.47
C GLY A 161 18.84 7.69 -4.90
N SER A 162 19.16 6.66 -5.70
CA SER A 162 19.64 6.83 -7.08
C SER A 162 18.54 7.12 -8.11
N ARG A 163 17.28 6.78 -7.80
CA ARG A 163 16.08 6.88 -8.66
C ARG A 163 16.13 6.12 -9.98
N ASN A 164 17.14 5.27 -10.20
CA ASN A 164 17.41 4.61 -11.48
C ASN A 164 17.61 3.08 -11.35
N GLY A 165 17.02 2.47 -10.33
CA GLY A 165 17.17 1.05 -10.02
C GLY A 165 16.04 0.18 -10.58
N PRO A 166 15.94 -1.09 -10.14
CA PRO A 166 14.92 -2.00 -10.61
C PRO A 166 13.49 -1.57 -10.22
N ILE A 167 13.30 -0.85 -9.10
CA ILE A 167 11.97 -0.40 -8.67
C ILE A 167 11.43 0.66 -9.63
N SER A 168 12.29 1.49 -10.23
CA SER A 168 11.88 2.52 -11.17
C SER A 168 11.10 1.97 -12.37
N LYS A 169 11.37 0.70 -12.73
CA LYS A 169 10.82 -0.03 -13.87
C LYS A 169 9.54 -0.80 -13.54
N LEU A 170 9.20 -0.89 -12.25
CA LEU A 170 7.97 -1.54 -11.83
C LEU A 170 6.77 -0.72 -12.27
N ARG A 171 5.65 -1.43 -12.42
CA ARG A 171 4.37 -0.81 -12.66
C ARG A 171 3.98 0.09 -11.48
N GLU A 172 3.43 1.25 -11.79
CA GLU A 172 2.78 2.10 -10.80
C GLU A 172 1.36 1.60 -10.50
N LEU A 173 1.00 1.55 -9.21
CA LEU A 173 -0.38 1.35 -8.74
C LEU A 173 -0.92 2.70 -8.27
N ALA A 174 -1.94 3.19 -8.95
CA ALA A 174 -2.55 4.47 -8.63
C ALA A 174 -3.44 4.36 -7.38
N GLU A 175 -3.63 5.48 -6.72
CA GLU A 175 -4.54 5.64 -5.59
C GLU A 175 -5.94 5.07 -5.89
N GLY A 176 -6.48 4.27 -4.97
CA GLY A 176 -7.76 3.59 -5.09
C GLY A 176 -7.74 2.32 -5.97
N GLN A 177 -6.58 1.95 -6.55
CA GLN A 177 -6.45 0.70 -7.30
C GLN A 177 -6.08 -0.48 -6.40
N ASN A 178 -6.56 -1.65 -6.79
CA ASN A 178 -6.27 -2.92 -6.12
C ASN A 178 -5.63 -3.93 -7.06
N ILE A 179 -4.77 -4.76 -6.48
CA ILE A 179 -4.17 -5.95 -7.09
C ILE A 179 -4.47 -7.15 -6.20
N GLU A 180 -4.77 -8.30 -6.80
CA GLU A 180 -5.05 -9.53 -6.06
C GLU A 180 -4.33 -10.73 -6.68
N ARG A 181 -3.73 -11.56 -5.82
CA ARG A 181 -3.05 -12.80 -6.22
C ARG A 181 -2.96 -13.78 -5.06
N ASN A 182 -3.21 -15.07 -5.31
CA ASN A 182 -3.06 -16.15 -4.32
C ASN A 182 -3.81 -15.91 -2.99
N GLY A 183 -4.99 -15.29 -3.04
CA GLY A 183 -5.79 -14.95 -1.85
C GLY A 183 -5.29 -13.73 -1.07
N LEU A 184 -4.25 -13.05 -1.55
CA LEU A 184 -3.75 -11.79 -1.04
C LEU A 184 -4.27 -10.66 -1.91
N ARG A 185 -4.72 -9.57 -1.28
CA ARG A 185 -5.14 -8.34 -1.95
C ARG A 185 -4.34 -7.18 -1.41
N CYS A 186 -3.82 -6.33 -2.29
CA CYS A 186 -3.17 -5.08 -1.94
C CYS A 186 -3.83 -3.90 -2.64
N SER A 187 -3.87 -2.76 -1.98
CA SER A 187 -4.49 -1.51 -2.43
C SER A 187 -3.58 -0.34 -2.13
N ALA A 188 -3.39 0.57 -3.10
CA ALA A 188 -2.83 1.88 -2.82
C ALA A 188 -3.96 2.80 -2.34
N TYR A 189 -3.84 3.35 -1.14
CA TYR A 189 -4.86 4.23 -0.55
C TYR A 189 -4.33 5.13 0.56
N ASN A 190 -4.91 6.33 0.68
CA ASN A 190 -4.61 7.37 1.65
C ASN A 190 -3.11 7.64 1.78
N GLY A 191 -2.41 7.69 0.64
CA GLY A 191 -0.96 7.90 0.62
C GLY A 191 -0.16 6.72 1.21
N GLY A 192 -0.79 5.54 1.30
CA GLY A 192 -0.21 4.32 1.83
C GLY A 192 -0.57 3.09 1.01
N VAL A 193 -0.25 1.93 1.55
CA VAL A 193 -0.66 0.64 1.00
C VAL A 193 -1.31 -0.21 2.09
N ALA A 194 -2.50 -0.72 1.80
CA ALA A 194 -3.14 -1.76 2.57
C ALA A 194 -2.95 -3.11 1.86
N CYS A 195 -2.53 -4.14 2.58
CA CYS A 195 -2.55 -5.51 2.05
C CYS A 195 -3.19 -6.46 3.05
N GLY A 196 -3.93 -7.46 2.57
CA GLY A 196 -4.60 -8.41 3.42
C GLY A 196 -4.84 -9.76 2.78
N ASN A 197 -4.82 -10.80 3.62
CA ASN A 197 -5.47 -12.07 3.36
C ASN A 197 -6.92 -11.91 3.82
N VAL A 198 -7.79 -11.52 2.88
CA VAL A 198 -9.18 -11.14 3.19
C VAL A 198 -9.93 -12.29 3.87
N SER A 199 -9.69 -13.53 3.42
CA SER A 199 -10.29 -14.73 3.99
C SER A 199 -9.71 -15.10 5.37
N GLY A 200 -8.44 -14.77 5.62
CA GLY A 200 -7.77 -15.01 6.88
C GLY A 200 -8.01 -13.93 7.95
N GLY A 201 -8.59 -12.79 7.57
CA GLY A 201 -8.79 -11.66 8.49
C GLY A 201 -7.49 -11.03 8.99
N VAL A 202 -6.40 -11.20 8.24
CA VAL A 202 -5.07 -10.65 8.55
C VAL A 202 -4.72 -9.62 7.50
N ALA A 203 -4.28 -8.44 7.94
CA ALA A 203 -3.92 -7.34 7.05
C ALA A 203 -2.89 -6.42 7.69
N PHE A 204 -2.34 -5.53 6.88
CA PHE A 204 -1.65 -4.34 7.35
C PHE A 204 -2.08 -3.12 6.54
N PHE A 205 -1.80 -1.96 7.10
CA PHE A 205 -1.73 -0.70 6.39
C PHE A 205 -0.43 0.01 6.75
N VAL A 206 0.27 0.55 5.76
CA VAL A 206 1.53 1.26 5.94
C VAL A 206 1.52 2.57 5.17
N THR A 207 2.04 3.62 5.80
CA THR A 207 2.34 4.92 5.19
C THR A 207 3.75 5.35 5.59
N PRO A 208 4.33 6.39 4.98
CA PRO A 208 5.59 6.94 5.45
C PRO A 208 5.59 7.42 6.92
N GLU A 209 4.42 7.74 7.47
CA GLU A 209 4.20 8.28 8.81
C GLU A 209 3.90 7.22 9.86
N GLY A 210 3.45 6.01 9.47
CA GLY A 210 3.07 4.99 10.44
C GLY A 210 2.54 3.70 9.80
N TYR A 211 2.06 2.81 10.66
CA TYR A 211 1.54 1.51 10.25
C TYR A 211 0.45 1.02 11.20
N GLN A 212 -0.39 0.11 10.71
CA GLN A 212 -1.38 -0.65 11.47
C GLN A 212 -1.26 -2.12 11.08
N LEU A 213 -1.22 -2.99 12.09
CA LEU A 213 -1.21 -4.44 11.92
C LEU A 213 -2.53 -5.00 12.43
N ILE A 214 -3.19 -5.75 11.56
CA ILE A 214 -4.46 -6.40 11.81
C ILE A 214 -4.19 -7.89 11.86
N SER A 215 -4.42 -8.49 13.02
CA SER A 215 -4.30 -9.92 13.27
C SER A 215 -5.46 -10.37 14.16
N ASP A 216 -5.71 -11.67 14.24
CA ASP A 216 -6.84 -12.22 15.03
C ASP A 216 -8.24 -11.81 14.52
N GLY A 217 -8.57 -12.19 13.29
CA GLY A 217 -9.94 -12.07 12.76
C GLY A 217 -10.40 -10.63 12.50
N GLY A 218 -9.48 -9.75 12.11
CA GLY A 218 -9.81 -8.38 11.72
C GLY A 218 -9.68 -7.31 12.81
N LYS A 219 -9.21 -7.66 14.02
CA LYS A 219 -8.91 -6.68 15.05
C LYS A 219 -7.57 -6.00 14.78
N THR A 220 -7.53 -4.68 14.87
CA THR A 220 -6.25 -3.95 14.91
C THR A 220 -5.55 -4.30 16.21
N VAL A 221 -4.37 -4.89 16.13
CA VAL A 221 -3.67 -5.37 17.32
C VAL A 221 -2.53 -4.43 17.70
N ARG A 222 -1.88 -3.79 16.71
CA ARG A 222 -0.61 -3.05 16.90
C ARG A 222 -0.37 -1.95 15.86
N GLY A 223 0.42 -0.92 16.21
CA GLY A 223 0.96 0.06 15.27
C GLY A 223 0.78 1.55 15.64
N SER A 224 1.63 2.40 15.06
CA SER A 224 1.82 3.81 15.44
C SER A 224 1.17 4.83 14.49
N LEU A 225 0.13 4.44 13.76
CA LEU A 225 -0.58 5.36 12.87
C LEU A 225 -1.36 6.37 13.72
N LYS A 226 -0.87 7.61 13.77
CA LYS A 226 -1.66 8.72 14.30
C LYS A 226 -2.92 8.79 13.45
N GLN A 227 -4.10 8.59 14.05
CA GLN A 227 -5.35 8.93 13.37
C GLN A 227 -5.20 10.37 12.85
N ALA A 228 -5.36 10.54 11.54
CA ALA A 228 -5.46 11.87 10.95
C ALA A 228 -6.60 12.58 11.71
N SER A 229 -6.22 13.57 12.51
CA SER A 229 -7.15 14.41 13.27
C SER A 229 -7.86 15.37 12.33
#